data_AF-A0A966WHP2-F1
#
_entry.id   AF-A0A966WHP2-F1
#
_cell.length_a   1.000
_cell.length_b   1.000
_cell.length_c   1.000
_cell.angle_alpha   90.00
_cell.angle_beta   90.00
_cell.angle_gamma   90.00
#
_symmetry.space_group_name_H-M   'P 1'
#
loop_
_entity.id
_entity.type
_entity.pdbx_description
1 polymer ?
#
loop_
_entity_poly.entity_id
_entity_poly.type
_entity_poly.pdbx_seq_one_letter_code
_entity_poly.pdbx_strand_id
1 'polypeptide(L)'
;MRSLKQLVAAVLLLSLTLLSCKKPSNANDENEHEAINKIVLTFSRSGSTDLIFIAEDPDGDGGLPPSRIDTIRLVPGQNYTTGIKFINIVNGVEKDLTPSVISQGRSHEVFYIPSGVQ
;
A
#
# COMPACT_ATOMS: atom_id res chain seq x y z
N MET A 1 -36.86 -24.01 36.16
CA MET A 1 -36.88 -23.35 34.83
C MET A 1 -36.58 -21.85 34.87
N ARG A 2 -37.12 -21.06 35.82
CA ARG A 2 -36.79 -19.61 35.95
C ARG A 2 -35.30 -19.36 36.25
N SER A 3 -34.72 -20.12 37.19
CA SER A 3 -33.29 -20.04 37.54
C SER A 3 -32.36 -20.45 36.39
N LEU A 4 -32.71 -21.48 35.62
CA LEU A 4 -31.94 -21.91 34.45
C LEU A 4 -31.97 -20.86 33.33
N LYS A 5 -33.12 -20.23 33.08
CA LYS A 5 -33.25 -19.14 32.11
C LYS A 5 -32.46 -17.90 32.53
N GLN A 6 -32.45 -17.57 33.83
CA GLN A 6 -31.64 -16.48 34.38
C GLN A 6 -30.14 -16.77 34.28
N LEU A 7 -29.72 -18.01 34.51
CA LEU A 7 -28.33 -18.44 34.35
C LEU A 7 -27.88 -18.36 32.88
N VAL A 8 -28.70 -18.84 31.94
CA VAL A 8 -28.40 -18.75 30.51
C VAL A 8 -28.34 -17.30 30.03
N ALA A 9 -29.25 -16.44 30.48
CA ALA A 9 -29.23 -15.01 30.15
C ALA A 9 -27.97 -14.32 30.72
N ALA A 10 -27.55 -14.67 31.95
CA ALA A 10 -26.34 -14.12 32.55
C ALA A 10 -25.06 -14.56 31.81
N VAL A 11 -24.98 -15.82 31.38
CA VAL A 11 -23.85 -16.34 30.60
C VAL A 11 -23.79 -15.69 29.21
N LEU A 12 -24.95 -15.47 28.57
CA LEU A 12 -25.03 -14.80 27.27
C LEU A 12 -24.63 -13.31 27.37
N LEU A 13 -25.04 -12.63 28.44
CA LEU A 13 -24.67 -11.22 28.66
C LEU A 13 -23.16 -11.08 28.94
N LEU A 14 -22.59 -12.04 29.67
CA LEU A 14 -21.15 -12.07 29.97
C LEU A 14 -20.32 -12.37 28.72
N SER A 15 -20.77 -13.28 27.83
CA SER A 15 -20.05 -13.60 26.60
C SER A 15 -20.00 -12.43 25.60
N LEU A 16 -21.01 -11.55 25.59
CA LEU A 16 -21.00 -10.32 24.79
C LEU A 16 -19.90 -9.33 25.22
N THR A 17 -19.52 -9.30 26.50
CA THR A 17 -18.46 -8.39 27.00
C THR A 17 -17.04 -8.89 26.68
N LEU A 18 -16.85 -10.20 26.48
CA LEU A 18 -15.55 -10.79 26.16
C LEU A 18 -15.19 -10.69 24.67
N LEU A 19 -16.17 -10.36 23.81
CA LEU A 19 -15.97 -10.12 22.37
C LEU A 19 -15.79 -8.64 22.03
N SER A 20 -15.65 -7.76 23.03
CA SER A 20 -15.35 -6.36 22.78
C SER A 20 -14.01 -6.25 22.06
N CYS A 21 -14.03 -5.70 20.84
CA CYS A 21 -12.83 -5.41 20.07
C CYS A 21 -11.85 -4.62 20.94
N LYS A 22 -10.62 -5.13 21.07
CA LYS A 22 -9.52 -4.34 21.64
C LYS A 22 -9.33 -3.14 20.73
N LYS A 23 -9.44 -1.93 21.27
CA LYS A 23 -9.01 -0.72 20.55
C LYS A 23 -7.53 -0.94 20.19
N PRO A 24 -7.10 -0.68 18.95
CA PRO A 24 -5.67 -0.67 18.65
C PRO A 24 -5.02 0.34 19.63
N SER A 25 -3.96 -0.09 20.31
CA SER A 25 -3.32 0.70 21.37
C SER A 25 -2.67 1.98 20.86
N ASN A 26 -2.49 2.09 19.55
CA ASN A 26 -1.76 3.17 18.91
C ASN A 26 -2.66 3.75 17.82
N ALA A 27 -3.46 4.76 18.15
CA ALA A 27 -4.18 5.53 17.13
C ALA A 27 -3.24 6.40 16.28
N ASN A 28 -1.98 6.54 16.72
CA ASN A 28 -0.89 7.24 16.07
C ASN A 28 0.38 6.38 16.19
N ASP A 29 0.41 5.22 15.54
CA ASP A 29 1.68 4.53 15.32
C ASP A 29 2.43 5.28 14.22
N GLU A 30 2.98 6.44 14.57
CA GLU A 30 3.78 7.33 13.71
C GLU A 30 5.16 6.71 13.49
N ASN A 31 5.22 5.42 13.15
CA ASN A 31 6.44 4.80 12.64
C ASN A 31 7.00 5.75 11.59
N GLU A 32 8.25 6.21 11.78
CA GLU A 32 8.87 7.22 10.92
C GLU A 32 8.64 6.87 9.45
N HIS A 33 7.74 7.61 8.81
CA HIS A 33 7.37 7.38 7.42
C HIS A 33 8.50 7.90 6.56
N GLU A 34 9.34 7.01 6.07
CA GLU A 34 10.35 7.37 5.09
C GLU A 34 9.67 7.84 3.81
N ALA A 35 10.12 8.98 3.28
CA ALA A 35 9.56 9.56 2.06
C ALA A 35 9.77 8.62 0.86
N ILE A 36 8.76 8.51 0.00
CA ILE A 36 8.87 7.84 -1.29
C ILE A 36 8.93 8.94 -2.34
N ASN A 37 10.10 9.10 -2.94
CA ASN A 37 10.33 10.12 -3.97
C ASN A 37 10.71 9.52 -5.33
N LYS A 38 10.64 8.19 -5.45
CA LYS A 38 10.73 7.48 -6.72
C LYS A 38 9.86 6.23 -6.71
N ILE A 39 9.16 6.03 -7.82
CA ILE A 39 8.36 4.84 -8.10
C ILE A 39 8.85 4.22 -9.40
N VAL A 40 9.09 2.92 -9.38
CA VAL A 40 9.41 2.12 -10.57
C VAL A 40 8.28 1.15 -10.82
N LEU A 41 7.64 1.26 -11.97
CA LEU A 41 6.63 0.34 -12.46
C LEU A 41 7.24 -0.59 -13.50
N THR A 42 7.04 -1.89 -13.33
CA THR A 42 7.45 -2.91 -14.29
C THR A 42 6.23 -3.64 -14.81
N PHE A 43 6.03 -3.67 -16.12
CA PHE A 43 4.97 -4.42 -16.79
C PHE A 43 5.58 -5.59 -17.55
N SER A 44 5.27 -6.80 -17.10
CA SER A 44 5.79 -8.05 -17.67
C SER A 44 4.70 -8.80 -18.43
N ARG A 45 5.05 -9.35 -19.60
CA ARG A 45 4.18 -10.23 -20.39
C ARG A 45 5.01 -11.37 -20.99
N SER A 46 4.47 -12.58 -20.95
CA SER A 46 5.13 -13.77 -21.51
C SER A 46 5.59 -13.56 -22.95
N GLY A 47 6.84 -13.94 -23.23
CA GLY A 47 7.44 -13.82 -24.56
C GLY A 47 7.82 -12.40 -24.99
N SER A 48 7.79 -11.42 -24.08
CA SER A 48 8.25 -10.04 -24.34
C SER A 48 9.18 -9.53 -23.24
N THR A 49 10.00 -8.55 -23.58
CA THR A 49 10.82 -7.81 -22.61
C THR A 49 9.92 -6.98 -21.70
N ASP A 50 10.31 -6.86 -20.43
CA ASP A 50 9.64 -6.01 -19.45
C ASP A 50 9.67 -4.54 -19.87
N LEU A 51 8.54 -3.86 -19.68
CA LEU A 51 8.42 -2.42 -19.86
C LEU A 51 8.59 -1.75 -18.50
N ILE A 52 9.53 -0.81 -18.40
CA ILE A 52 9.85 -0.12 -17.14
C ILE A 52 9.50 1.36 -17.29
N PHE A 53 8.73 1.88 -16.35
CA PHE A 53 8.33 3.29 -16.28
C PHE A 53 8.66 3.84 -14.90
N ILE A 54 9.13 5.08 -14.85
CA ILE A 54 9.61 5.74 -13.64
C ILE A 54 8.88 7.06 -13.44
N ALA A 55 8.49 7.32 -12.19
CA ALA A 55 8.22 8.66 -11.69
C ALA A 55 9.25 8.96 -10.59
N GLU A 56 9.91 10.11 -10.67
CA GLU A 56 11.00 10.49 -9.76
C GLU A 56 10.92 11.98 -9.46
N ASP A 57 10.99 12.31 -8.17
CA ASP A 57 10.88 13.66 -7.62
C ASP A 57 11.85 13.86 -6.46
N PRO A 58 13.17 14.00 -6.70
CA PRO A 58 14.20 13.84 -5.67
C PRO A 58 14.10 14.82 -4.48
N ASP A 59 13.49 16.00 -4.66
CA ASP A 59 13.28 16.97 -3.58
C ASP A 59 11.88 16.90 -2.94
N GLY A 60 10.97 16.05 -3.43
CA GLY A 60 9.67 15.77 -2.83
C GLY A 60 8.81 17.03 -2.66
N ASP A 61 8.51 17.41 -1.41
CA ASP A 61 7.78 18.66 -1.10
C ASP A 61 8.63 19.94 -1.32
N GLY A 62 9.77 19.81 -1.99
CA GLY A 62 10.58 20.91 -2.46
C GLY A 62 9.87 21.79 -3.48
N GLY A 63 10.63 22.74 -4.02
CA GLY A 63 10.11 23.71 -5.00
C GLY A 63 10.35 23.30 -6.45
N LEU A 64 11.11 22.23 -6.70
CA LEU A 64 11.39 21.77 -8.05
C LEU A 64 10.27 20.86 -8.53
N PRO A 65 9.97 20.87 -9.83
CA PRO A 65 9.08 19.87 -10.40
C PRO A 65 9.78 18.49 -10.40
N PRO A 66 9.01 17.39 -10.47
CA PRO A 66 9.56 16.04 -10.60
C PRO A 66 10.58 15.96 -11.74
N SER A 67 11.73 15.33 -11.45
CA SER A 67 12.82 15.18 -12.42
C SER A 67 12.43 14.27 -13.58
N ARG A 68 11.48 13.35 -13.37
CA ARG A 68 11.00 12.41 -14.39
C ARG A 68 9.57 11.97 -14.12
N ILE A 69 8.73 11.98 -15.15
CA ILE A 69 7.43 11.30 -15.18
C ILE A 69 7.29 10.62 -16.53
N ASP A 70 7.45 9.30 -16.57
CA ASP A 70 7.30 8.54 -17.80
C ASP A 70 5.82 8.40 -18.21
N THR A 71 5.56 8.50 -19.51
CA THR A 71 4.24 8.14 -20.06
C THR A 71 4.14 6.63 -20.24
N ILE A 72 3.19 6.00 -19.53
CA ILE A 72 2.91 4.57 -19.68
C ILE A 72 2.26 4.32 -21.05
N ARG A 73 2.88 3.47 -21.87
CA ARG A 73 2.36 3.04 -23.18
C ARG A 73 2.40 1.52 -23.26
N LEU A 74 1.23 0.90 -23.18
CA LEU A 74 1.06 -0.56 -23.24
C LEU A 74 0.41 -0.96 -24.56
N VAL A 75 0.64 -2.21 -24.98
CA VAL A 75 -0.02 -2.75 -26.17
C VAL A 75 -1.49 -3.06 -25.83
N PRO A 76 -2.46 -2.60 -26.63
CA PRO A 76 -3.88 -2.88 -26.39
C PRO A 76 -4.21 -4.38 -26.41
N GLY A 77 -5.22 -4.80 -25.64
CA GLY A 77 -5.71 -6.17 -25.61
C GLY A 77 -4.78 -7.18 -24.92
N GLN A 78 -3.77 -6.71 -24.20
CA GLN A 78 -2.78 -7.55 -23.53
C GLN A 78 -2.94 -7.56 -22.02
N ASN A 79 -2.62 -8.71 -21.41
CA ASN A 79 -2.49 -8.85 -19.97
C ASN A 79 -1.03 -8.67 -19.56
N TYR A 80 -0.82 -7.88 -18.50
CA TYR A 80 0.48 -7.63 -17.91
C TYR A 80 0.46 -7.98 -16.42
N THR A 81 1.52 -8.64 -15.96
CA THR A 81 1.85 -8.67 -14.53
C THR A 81 2.55 -7.36 -14.19
N THR A 82 1.99 -6.60 -13.24
CA THR A 82 2.53 -5.30 -12.85
C THR A 82 3.28 -5.45 -11.52
N GLY A 83 4.53 -5.01 -11.49
CA GLY A 83 5.34 -4.82 -10.29
C GLY A 83 5.49 -3.34 -9.98
N ILE A 84 5.50 -3.00 -8.70
CA ILE A 84 5.79 -1.65 -8.20
C ILE A 84 6.95 -1.73 -7.20
N LYS A 85 7.89 -0.79 -7.31
CA LYS A 85 8.90 -0.54 -6.29
C LYS A 85 8.78 0.88 -5.77
N PHE A 86 8.93 1.02 -4.46
CA PHE A 86 8.93 2.29 -3.75
C PHE A 86 10.35 2.61 -3.29
N ILE A 87 10.86 3.77 -3.65
CA ILE A 87 12.25 4.16 -3.40
C ILE A 87 12.31 5.52 -2.72
N ASN A 88 13.21 5.64 -1.75
CA ASN A 88 13.65 6.91 -1.17
C ASN A 88 15.06 7.23 -1.68
N ILE A 89 15.25 8.42 -2.24
CA ILE A 89 16.52 8.96 -2.67
C ILE A 89 16.93 10.04 -1.68
N VAL A 90 18.04 9.84 -0.98
CA VAL A 90 18.62 10.84 -0.09
C VAL A 90 20.07 11.07 -0.51
N ASN A 91 20.42 12.31 -0.87
CA ASN A 91 21.76 12.67 -1.35
C ASN A 91 22.25 11.79 -2.51
N GLY A 92 21.34 11.40 -3.41
CA GLY A 92 21.64 10.53 -4.55
C GLY A 92 21.77 9.04 -4.22
N VAL A 93 21.52 8.63 -2.98
CA VAL A 93 21.52 7.22 -2.56
C VAL A 93 20.09 6.70 -2.54
N GLU A 94 19.83 5.65 -3.33
CA GLU A 94 18.52 4.98 -3.37
C GLU A 94 18.40 3.93 -2.24
N LYS A 95 17.27 3.94 -1.56
CA LYS A 95 16.84 2.91 -0.61
C LYS A 95 15.50 2.32 -1.04
N ASP A 96 15.45 1.00 -1.17
CA ASP A 96 14.22 0.27 -1.46
C ASP A 96 13.34 0.19 -0.20
N LEU A 97 12.16 0.80 -0.27
CA LEU A 97 11.15 0.81 0.79
C LEU A 97 10.03 -0.20 0.56
N THR A 98 10.05 -0.94 -0.55
CA THR A 98 9.04 -1.97 -0.87
C THR A 98 8.85 -2.98 0.27
N PRO A 99 9.91 -3.49 0.94
CA PRO A 99 9.75 -4.40 2.08
C PRO A 99 9.00 -3.75 3.26
N SER A 100 9.28 -2.48 3.56
CA SER A 100 8.61 -1.73 4.62
C SER A 100 7.13 -1.51 4.30
N VAL A 101 6.81 -1.12 3.06
CA VAL A 101 5.43 -0.94 2.59
C VAL A 101 4.65 -2.26 2.70
N ILE A 102 5.24 -3.39 2.30
CA ILE A 102 4.62 -4.72 2.43
C ILE A 102 4.40 -5.09 3.90
N SER A 103 5.39 -4.89 4.76
CA SER A 103 5.29 -5.17 6.20
C SER A 103 4.20 -4.32 6.87
N GLN A 104 4.00 -3.10 6.38
CA GLN A 104 2.99 -2.15 6.85
C GLN A 104 1.72 -2.16 5.98
N GLY A 105 1.43 -3.23 5.24
CA GLY A 105 0.34 -3.25 4.25
C GLY A 105 -1.09 -3.02 4.78
N ARG A 106 -1.28 -2.87 6.10
CA ARG A 106 -2.54 -2.40 6.70
C ARG A 106 -2.66 -0.87 6.73
N SER A 107 -1.56 -0.16 6.48
CA SER A 107 -1.43 1.29 6.52
C SER A 107 -1.25 1.91 5.13
N HIS A 108 -0.97 1.09 4.11
CA HIS A 108 -0.70 1.53 2.74
C HIS A 108 -1.68 0.88 1.76
N GLU A 109 -2.19 1.67 0.82
CA GLU A 109 -3.10 1.22 -0.22
C GLU A 109 -2.59 1.67 -1.60
N VAL A 110 -2.68 0.78 -2.59
CA VAL A 110 -2.26 1.07 -3.98
C VAL A 110 -3.47 0.92 -4.89
N PHE A 111 -3.80 1.99 -5.60
CA PHE A 111 -4.92 2.03 -6.54
C PHE A 111 -4.41 2.13 -7.97
N TYR A 112 -4.87 1.24 -8.84
CA TYR A 112 -4.62 1.32 -10.27
C TYR A 112 -5.83 1.98 -10.93
N ILE A 113 -5.69 3.23 -11.37
CA ILE A 113 -6.73 3.99 -12.05
C ILE A 113 -6.28 4.19 -13.50
N PRO A 114 -6.63 3.28 -14.41
CA PRO A 114 -6.23 3.43 -15.79
C PRO A 114 -7.01 4.58 -16.44
N SER A 115 -6.31 5.45 -17.16
CA SER A 115 -6.92 6.45 -18.04
C SER A 115 -6.54 6.13 -19.49
N GLY A 116 -7.48 6.28 -20.44
CA GLY A 116 -7.21 6.04 -21.86
C GLY A 116 -7.15 4.56 -22.29
N VAL A 117 -7.83 3.66 -21.58
CA VAL A 117 -8.11 2.31 -22.11
C VAL A 117 -9.23 2.43 -23.14
N GLN A 118 -8.86 2.56 -24.40
CA GLN A 118 -9.75 2.34 -25.56
C GLN A 118 -9.26 1.12 -26.33
#